data_AF-A0A9P6GEZ7-F1
#
_entry.id   AF-A0A9P6GEZ7-F1
#
_cell.length_a   1.000
_cell.length_b   1.000
_cell.length_c   1.000
_cell.angle_alpha   90.00
_cell.angle_beta   90.00
_cell.angle_gamma   90.00
#
_symmetry.space_group_name_H-M   'P 1'
#
loop_
_entity.id
_entity.type
_entity.pdbx_description
1 polymer ?
#
loop_
_entity_poly.entity_id
_entity_poly.type
_entity_poly.pdbx_seq_one_letter_code
_entity_poly.pdbx_strand_id
1 'polypeptide(L)'
;MSLVVNVLLLIDNIRLRDTSTDSGKTKYSGINFDTTVPFQSFSNYWNPDISDEVTDANWDAIDTNPMAISLHDDFAKQVGLGPSTRFPWDTERSIYYIKGFHDLHCLKLIRKAIVSKHNQDNRTFTLSHLYHCLDGLRQDVMCTADDTPMPALVAHHVGDGQLRRCRDWNKLTAWATRLDQHACHDFDDYREATNTLEVFGNCPQDSPYRPVVEAYFEYHGHKDPYEPKEEDDRVVF
;
A
#
# COMPACT_ATOMS: atom_id res chain seq x y z
N MET A 1 -45.99 31.16 -19.06
CA MET A 1 -44.70 31.52 -18.44
C MET A 1 -44.34 30.73 -17.17
N SER A 2 -45.12 29.74 -16.72
CA SER A 2 -44.83 29.01 -15.46
C SER A 2 -44.30 27.57 -15.67
N LEU A 3 -44.79 26.84 -16.68
CA LEU A 3 -44.35 25.46 -16.97
C LEU A 3 -42.89 25.36 -17.45
N VAL A 4 -42.46 26.29 -18.31
CA VAL A 4 -41.08 26.29 -18.84
C VAL A 4 -40.06 26.58 -17.74
N VAL A 5 -40.39 27.49 -16.82
CA VAL A 5 -39.52 27.83 -15.68
C VAL A 5 -39.41 26.64 -14.72
N ASN A 6 -40.52 25.93 -14.43
CA ASN A 6 -40.49 24.74 -13.59
C ASN A 6 -39.71 23.57 -14.21
N VAL A 7 -39.80 23.39 -15.53
CA VAL A 7 -39.03 22.36 -16.25
C VAL A 7 -37.54 22.70 -16.29
N LEU A 8 -37.18 23.97 -16.52
CA LEU A 8 -35.79 24.41 -16.47
C LEU A 8 -35.21 24.27 -15.05
N LEU A 9 -35.98 24.62 -14.01
CA LEU A 9 -35.58 24.40 -12.62
C LEU A 9 -35.42 22.92 -12.27
N LEU A 10 -36.27 22.03 -12.79
CA LEU A 10 -36.12 20.58 -12.62
C LEU A 10 -34.87 20.06 -13.35
N ILE A 11 -34.62 20.50 -14.58
CA ILE A 11 -33.43 20.11 -15.36
C ILE A 11 -32.17 20.64 -14.70
N ASP A 12 -32.17 21.88 -14.21
CA ASP A 12 -31.03 22.47 -13.48
C ASP A 12 -30.84 21.77 -12.13
N ASN A 13 -31.89 21.40 -11.41
CA ASN A 13 -31.78 20.66 -10.14
C ASN A 13 -31.32 19.20 -10.35
N ILE A 14 -31.72 18.56 -11.46
CA ILE A 14 -31.19 17.25 -11.88
C ILE A 14 -29.72 17.38 -12.28
N ARG A 15 -29.36 18.42 -13.05
CA ARG A 15 -27.97 18.72 -13.41
C ARG A 15 -27.11 19.07 -12.20
N LEU A 16 -27.64 19.77 -11.19
CA LEU A 16 -26.94 20.07 -9.93
C LEU A 16 -26.77 18.83 -9.04
N ARG A 17 -27.66 17.83 -9.16
CA ARG A 17 -27.44 16.49 -8.58
C ARG A 17 -26.39 15.69 -9.35
N ASP A 18 -26.27 15.91 -10.65
CA ASP A 18 -25.35 15.20 -11.56
C ASP A 18 -24.00 15.93 -11.73
N THR A 19 -23.86 17.15 -11.21
CA THR A 19 -22.57 17.83 -11.08
C THR A 19 -21.76 17.15 -9.98
N SER A 20 -21.09 16.07 -10.38
CA SER A 20 -19.78 15.65 -9.91
C SER A 20 -19.64 15.57 -8.39
N THR A 21 -20.28 14.56 -7.79
CA THR A 21 -19.55 13.86 -6.71
C THR A 21 -18.37 13.19 -7.40
N ASP A 22 -17.20 13.83 -7.38
CA ASP A 22 -15.97 13.16 -7.80
C ASP A 22 -15.86 11.88 -6.96
N SER A 23 -16.09 10.74 -7.60
CA SER A 23 -16.01 9.43 -6.95
C SER A 23 -14.58 9.10 -6.49
N GLY A 24 -13.60 9.93 -6.87
CA GLY A 24 -12.18 9.73 -6.65
C GLY A 24 -11.66 8.49 -7.38
N LYS A 25 -12.28 8.19 -8.54
CA LYS A 25 -11.91 7.06 -9.40
C LYS A 25 -10.47 7.23 -9.87
N THR A 26 -9.60 6.30 -9.48
CA THR A 26 -8.20 6.33 -9.90
C THR A 26 -8.05 5.90 -11.37
N LYS A 27 -7.16 6.59 -12.10
CA LYS A 27 -6.74 6.21 -13.47
C LYS A 27 -5.86 4.95 -13.53
N TYR A 28 -5.39 4.46 -12.37
CA TYR A 28 -4.52 3.29 -12.25
C TYR A 28 -5.36 2.01 -12.15
N SER A 29 -6.05 1.83 -11.03
CA SER A 29 -6.84 0.62 -10.74
C SER A 29 -8.32 0.75 -11.05
N GLY A 30 -8.81 1.97 -11.30
CA GLY A 30 -10.24 2.22 -11.50
C GLY A 30 -11.10 2.17 -10.24
N ILE A 31 -10.49 2.09 -9.04
CA ILE A 31 -11.17 2.03 -7.74
C ILE A 31 -11.60 3.43 -7.28
N ASN A 32 -12.71 3.51 -6.56
CA ASN A 32 -13.36 4.74 -6.12
C ASN A 32 -13.50 4.76 -4.58
N PHE A 33 -13.87 5.91 -4.00
CA PHE A 33 -14.26 6.01 -2.58
C PHE A 33 -15.70 5.53 -2.34
N ASP A 34 -15.93 4.25 -2.54
CA ASP A 34 -17.25 3.61 -2.49
C ASP A 34 -17.49 2.76 -1.25
N THR A 35 -16.51 2.67 -0.34
CA THR A 35 -16.61 1.90 0.90
C THR A 35 -16.82 2.84 2.07
N THR A 36 -17.79 2.56 2.94
CA THR A 36 -18.00 3.32 4.17
C THR A 36 -17.52 2.52 5.37
N VAL A 37 -16.62 3.10 6.15
CA VAL A 37 -16.01 2.45 7.32
C VAL A 37 -16.15 3.39 8.53
N PRO A 38 -16.63 2.93 9.69
CA PRO A 38 -16.57 3.71 10.91
C PRO A 38 -15.12 3.84 11.39
N PHE A 39 -14.67 5.04 11.70
CA PHE A 39 -13.41 5.24 12.40
C PHE A 39 -13.54 4.72 13.84
N GLN A 40 -12.54 3.99 14.31
CA GLN A 40 -12.56 3.33 15.62
C GLN A 40 -11.34 3.75 16.42
N SER A 41 -11.55 4.19 17.65
CA SER A 41 -10.47 4.50 18.59
C SER A 41 -9.78 3.22 19.05
N PHE A 42 -10.53 2.13 19.20
CA PHE A 42 -10.01 0.82 19.54
C PHE A 42 -10.34 -0.20 18.46
N SER A 43 -9.38 -1.07 18.16
CA SER A 43 -9.53 -2.14 17.17
C SER A 43 -8.67 -3.35 17.57
N ASN A 44 -8.70 -4.39 16.75
CA ASN A 44 -7.83 -5.56 16.94
C ASN A 44 -6.33 -5.23 16.77
N TYR A 45 -6.01 -4.06 16.20
CA TYR A 45 -4.63 -3.58 16.01
C TYR A 45 -4.13 -2.71 17.16
N TRP A 46 -5.03 -2.28 18.07
CA TRP A 46 -4.71 -1.58 19.31
C TRP A 46 -5.95 -1.47 20.21
N ASN A 47 -5.87 -2.02 21.42
CA ASN A 47 -6.87 -1.88 22.47
C ASN A 47 -6.20 -2.17 23.85
N PRO A 48 -6.44 -1.37 24.91
CA PRO A 48 -5.89 -1.64 26.25
C PRO A 48 -6.34 -2.98 26.86
N ASP A 49 -7.47 -3.54 26.40
CA ASP A 49 -8.06 -4.77 26.93
C ASP A 49 -7.60 -6.04 26.18
N ILE A 50 -6.75 -5.93 25.15
CA ILE A 50 -6.20 -7.08 24.41
C ILE A 50 -4.70 -7.22 24.66
N SER A 51 -4.18 -8.45 24.62
CA SER A 51 -2.75 -8.68 24.84
C SER A 51 -1.90 -8.20 23.67
N ASP A 52 -0.63 -7.92 23.96
CA ASP A 52 0.37 -7.59 22.95
C ASP A 52 0.53 -8.72 21.93
N GLU A 53 0.43 -9.98 22.35
CA GLU A 53 0.52 -11.15 21.45
C GLU A 53 -0.60 -11.15 20.39
N VAL A 54 -1.84 -10.85 20.78
CA VAL A 54 -2.95 -10.74 19.83
C VAL A 54 -2.73 -9.56 18.89
N THR A 55 -2.27 -8.43 19.43
CA THR A 55 -2.00 -7.24 18.65
C THR A 55 -0.87 -7.49 17.64
N ASP A 56 0.23 -8.10 18.07
CA ASP A 56 1.36 -8.50 17.22
C ASP A 56 0.92 -9.45 16.11
N ALA A 57 0.13 -10.48 16.44
CA ALA A 57 -0.39 -11.41 15.44
C ALA A 57 -1.26 -10.70 14.39
N ASN A 58 -2.11 -9.75 14.80
CA ASN A 58 -2.94 -9.00 13.84
C ASN A 58 -2.09 -8.11 12.93
N TRP A 59 -1.06 -7.44 13.46
CA TRP A 59 -0.14 -6.64 12.64
C TRP A 59 0.71 -7.50 11.71
N ASP A 60 1.24 -8.62 12.20
CA ASP A 60 2.06 -9.54 11.40
C ASP A 60 1.22 -10.17 10.26
N ALA A 61 -0.08 -10.41 10.47
CA ALA A 61 -1.00 -10.96 9.46
C ALA A 61 -1.41 -9.99 8.33
N ILE A 62 -1.08 -8.71 8.43
CA ILE A 62 -1.32 -7.75 7.35
C ILE A 62 -0.39 -8.08 6.18
N ASP A 63 -0.95 -8.55 5.07
CA ASP A 63 -0.18 -8.81 3.86
C ASP A 63 0.13 -7.51 3.09
N THR A 64 1.42 -7.18 2.99
CA THR A 64 1.95 -6.04 2.23
C THR A 64 2.68 -6.48 0.96
N ASN A 65 2.83 -7.78 0.69
CA ASN A 65 3.51 -8.28 -0.50
C ASN A 65 2.92 -7.77 -1.83
N PRO A 66 1.59 -7.57 -1.96
CA PRO A 66 0.99 -6.96 -3.14
C PRO A 66 1.41 -5.51 -3.42
N MET A 67 2.36 -4.94 -2.64
CA MET A 67 2.93 -3.62 -2.88
C MET A 67 3.56 -3.48 -4.26
N ALA A 68 4.33 -4.48 -4.72
CA ALA A 68 5.04 -4.36 -5.99
C ALA A 68 4.24 -4.97 -7.14
N ILE A 69 4.07 -4.17 -8.19
CA ILE A 69 3.36 -4.54 -9.42
C ILE A 69 4.22 -4.29 -10.65
N SER A 70 4.08 -5.13 -11.66
CA SER A 70 4.64 -4.93 -13.00
C SER A 70 3.60 -4.24 -13.88
N LEU A 71 3.90 -3.03 -14.35
CA LEU A 71 3.07 -2.31 -15.30
C LEU A 71 3.76 -2.28 -16.66
N HIS A 72 3.00 -2.52 -17.73
CA HIS A 72 3.48 -2.30 -19.09
C HIS A 72 3.85 -0.84 -19.29
N ASP A 73 4.96 -0.58 -19.97
CA ASP A 73 5.51 0.76 -20.15
C ASP A 73 4.51 1.69 -20.87
N ASP A 74 3.76 1.17 -21.85
CA ASP A 74 2.69 1.93 -22.53
C ASP A 74 1.56 2.37 -21.58
N PHE A 75 1.14 1.49 -20.66
CA PHE A 75 0.11 1.84 -19.69
C PHE A 75 0.64 2.90 -18.73
N ALA A 76 1.85 2.72 -18.19
CA ALA A 76 2.49 3.68 -17.31
C ALA A 76 2.59 5.07 -17.95
N LYS A 77 3.03 5.12 -19.22
CA LYS A 77 3.08 6.34 -20.03
C LYS A 77 1.70 6.96 -20.25
N GLN A 78 0.69 6.15 -20.60
CA GLN A 78 -0.67 6.59 -20.83
C GLN A 78 -1.28 7.26 -19.58
N VAL A 79 -1.03 6.69 -18.40
CA VAL A 79 -1.52 7.24 -17.14
C VAL A 79 -0.58 8.27 -16.52
N GLY A 80 0.50 8.66 -17.22
CA GLY A 80 1.42 9.72 -16.82
C GLY A 80 2.29 9.38 -15.61
N LEU A 81 2.63 8.10 -15.42
CA LEU A 81 3.66 7.68 -14.47
C LEU A 81 5.05 7.91 -15.09
N GLY A 82 6.00 8.31 -14.24
CA GLY A 82 7.41 8.39 -14.63
C GLY A 82 8.02 7.00 -14.87
N PRO A 83 9.23 6.94 -15.47
CA PRO A 83 9.97 5.69 -15.60
C PRO A 83 10.27 5.09 -14.21
N SER A 84 10.39 3.77 -14.16
CA SER A 84 10.72 3.03 -12.93
C SER A 84 11.71 1.91 -13.22
N THR A 85 12.13 1.18 -12.18
CA THR A 85 13.03 0.03 -12.29
C THR A 85 12.41 -1.03 -13.19
N ARG A 86 13.22 -1.58 -14.10
CA ARG A 86 12.81 -2.64 -15.03
C ARG A 86 12.33 -3.88 -14.25
N PHE A 87 11.21 -4.46 -14.65
CA PHE A 87 10.80 -5.75 -14.12
C PHE A 87 11.76 -6.84 -14.62
N PRO A 88 12.40 -7.65 -13.74
CA PRO A 88 13.46 -8.57 -14.17
C PRO A 88 13.03 -9.61 -15.20
N TRP A 89 11.73 -9.92 -15.25
CA TRP A 89 11.18 -11.03 -16.02
C TRP A 89 10.45 -10.59 -17.31
N ASP A 90 10.38 -9.29 -17.59
CA ASP A 90 9.72 -8.75 -18.78
C ASP A 90 10.34 -7.40 -19.20
N THR A 91 10.85 -7.34 -20.43
CA THR A 91 11.52 -6.14 -20.96
C THR A 91 10.58 -4.99 -21.30
N GLU A 92 9.27 -5.24 -21.37
CA GLU A 92 8.26 -4.23 -21.72
C GLU A 92 7.52 -3.69 -20.48
N ARG A 93 7.94 -4.11 -19.28
CA ARG A 93 7.29 -3.73 -18.02
C ARG A 93 8.26 -3.22 -16.99
N SER A 94 7.77 -2.36 -16.10
CA SER A 94 8.55 -1.80 -14.99
C SER A 94 7.83 -2.03 -13.66
N ILE A 95 8.60 -2.14 -12.58
CA ILE A 95 8.08 -2.33 -11.22
C ILE A 95 7.60 -0.99 -10.68
N TYR A 96 6.39 -0.94 -10.14
CA TYR A 96 5.87 0.18 -9.37
C TYR A 96 5.39 -0.30 -8.01
N TYR A 97 5.53 0.55 -6.99
CA TYR A 97 5.04 0.27 -5.65
C TYR A 97 3.72 0.98 -5.40
N ILE A 98 2.71 0.24 -4.95
CA ILE A 98 1.40 0.77 -4.61
C ILE A 98 1.50 1.50 -3.28
N LYS A 99 1.16 2.79 -3.32
CA LYS A 99 1.31 3.71 -2.20
C LYS A 99 0.70 3.20 -0.88
N GLY A 100 -0.54 2.72 -0.92
CA GLY A 100 -1.22 2.23 0.29
C GLY A 100 -0.52 1.05 0.96
N PHE A 101 -0.01 0.09 0.18
CA PHE A 101 0.75 -1.04 0.73
C PHE A 101 2.13 -0.60 1.25
N HIS A 102 2.79 0.34 0.56
CA HIS A 102 4.05 0.92 1.02
C HIS A 102 3.90 1.66 2.35
N ASP A 103 2.82 2.41 2.52
CA ASP A 103 2.54 3.13 3.78
C ASP A 103 2.23 2.18 4.92
N LEU A 104 1.54 1.07 4.60
CA LEU A 104 1.26 0.04 5.58
C LEU A 104 2.53 -0.73 5.99
N HIS A 105 3.43 -1.01 5.04
CA HIS A 105 4.77 -1.53 5.33
C HIS A 105 5.55 -0.59 6.27
N CYS A 106 5.59 0.71 5.96
CA CYS A 106 6.22 1.72 6.80
C CYS A 106 5.65 1.72 8.23
N LEU A 107 4.31 1.67 8.37
CA LEU A 107 3.64 1.60 9.67
C LEU A 107 3.98 0.31 10.43
N LYS A 108 4.00 -0.84 9.75
CA LYS A 108 4.41 -2.13 10.35
C LYS A 108 5.84 -2.04 10.88
N LEU A 109 6.78 -1.53 10.08
CA LEU A 109 8.19 -1.40 10.44
C LEU A 109 8.38 -0.49 11.66
N ILE A 110 7.77 0.70 11.65
CA ILE A 110 7.86 1.67 12.76
C ILE A 110 7.28 1.07 14.04
N ARG A 111 6.10 0.43 13.96
CA ARG A 111 5.51 -0.24 15.11
C ARG A 111 6.45 -1.32 15.66
N LYS A 112 6.97 -2.21 14.81
CA LYS A 112 7.85 -3.30 15.24
C LYS A 112 9.11 -2.77 15.91
N ALA A 113 9.68 -1.68 15.41
CA ALA A 113 10.81 -1.01 16.04
C ALA A 113 10.49 -0.47 17.44
N ILE A 114 9.33 0.17 17.62
CA ILE A 114 8.87 0.67 18.93
C ILE A 114 8.67 -0.49 19.91
N VAL A 115 7.93 -1.53 19.52
CA VAL A 115 7.64 -2.69 20.37
C VAL A 115 8.92 -3.43 20.73
N SER A 116 9.79 -3.69 19.75
CA SER A 116 11.09 -4.33 19.99
C SER A 116 11.93 -3.54 20.97
N LYS A 117 11.96 -2.21 20.87
CA LYS A 117 12.70 -1.35 21.79
C LYS A 117 12.10 -1.39 23.20
N HIS A 118 10.77 -1.36 23.31
CA HIS A 118 10.06 -1.42 24.59
C HIS A 118 10.33 -2.74 25.33
N ASN A 119 10.25 -3.86 24.59
CA ASN A 119 10.45 -5.20 25.11
C ASN A 119 11.92 -5.60 25.29
N GLN A 120 12.86 -4.70 25.00
CA GLN A 120 14.31 -4.97 25.06
C GLN A 120 14.74 -6.15 24.17
N ASP A 121 14.05 -6.32 23.04
CA ASP A 121 14.41 -7.32 22.03
C ASP A 121 15.69 -6.93 21.29
N ASN A 122 16.47 -7.93 20.86
CA ASN A 122 17.73 -7.74 20.14
C ASN A 122 17.54 -7.46 18.63
N ARG A 123 16.32 -7.26 18.15
CA ARG A 123 16.09 -6.94 16.73
C ARG A 123 16.61 -5.54 16.42
N THR A 124 17.32 -5.43 15.30
CA THR A 124 17.90 -4.17 14.84
C THR A 124 17.13 -3.66 13.63
N PHE A 125 16.83 -2.37 13.63
CA PHE A 125 16.23 -1.65 12.50
C PHE A 125 17.17 -0.52 12.11
N THR A 126 17.32 -0.26 10.82
CA THR A 126 18.17 0.85 10.39
C THR A 126 17.44 2.17 10.66
N LEU A 127 18.10 3.10 11.36
CA LEU A 127 17.50 4.41 11.66
C LEU A 127 17.19 5.18 10.37
N SER A 128 18.02 5.01 9.33
CA SER A 128 17.79 5.62 8.02
C SER A 128 16.45 5.18 7.42
N HIS A 129 16.16 3.87 7.45
CA HIS A 129 14.89 3.35 6.93
C HIS A 129 13.70 3.83 7.78
N LEU A 130 13.83 3.83 9.12
CA LEU A 130 12.77 4.39 9.98
C LEU A 130 12.49 5.87 9.69
N TYR A 131 13.53 6.69 9.47
CA TYR A 131 13.35 8.10 9.10
C TYR A 131 12.75 8.27 7.71
N HIS A 132 13.14 7.45 6.74
CA HIS A 132 12.51 7.40 5.43
C HIS A 132 11.01 7.08 5.54
N CYS A 133 10.64 6.04 6.30
CA CYS A 133 9.25 5.66 6.53
C CYS A 133 8.45 6.78 7.21
N LEU A 134 9.01 7.41 8.24
CA LEU A 134 8.37 8.52 8.95
C LEU A 134 8.13 9.73 8.05
N ASP A 135 9.11 10.12 7.23
CA ASP A 135 8.93 11.25 6.31
C ASP A 135 7.97 10.91 5.16
N GLY A 136 8.00 9.68 4.63
CA GLY A 136 7.03 9.21 3.63
C GLY A 136 5.59 9.37 4.13
N LEU A 137 5.28 8.80 5.30
CA LEU A 137 3.95 8.91 5.92
C LEU A 137 3.55 10.38 6.18
N ARG A 138 4.49 11.23 6.62
CA ARG A 138 4.25 12.67 6.79
C ARG A 138 3.88 13.32 5.45
N GLN A 139 4.61 13.02 4.37
CA GLN A 139 4.33 13.55 3.03
C GLN A 139 2.93 13.16 2.56
N ASP A 140 2.46 11.94 2.84
CA ASP A 140 1.12 11.49 2.41
C ASP A 140 -0.01 12.16 3.14
N VAL A 141 0.15 12.31 4.45
CA VAL A 141 -0.82 13.03 5.28
C VAL A 141 -0.94 14.47 4.77
N MET A 142 0.19 15.13 4.48
CA MET A 142 0.19 16.48 3.95
C MET A 142 -0.28 16.59 2.50
N CYS A 143 -0.03 15.58 1.66
CA CYS A 143 -0.46 15.53 0.26
C CYS A 143 -1.97 15.33 0.15
N THR A 144 -2.53 14.45 1.00
CA THR A 144 -3.97 14.21 1.05
C THR A 144 -4.71 15.39 1.69
N ALA A 145 -4.12 16.00 2.72
CA ALA A 145 -4.66 17.14 3.46
C ALA A 145 -6.15 16.96 3.81
N ASP A 146 -6.50 15.80 4.38
CA ASP A 146 -7.88 15.44 4.72
C ASP A 146 -8.48 16.48 5.68
N ASP A 147 -9.42 17.28 5.18
CA ASP A 147 -10.02 18.41 5.87
C ASP A 147 -11.22 18.03 6.72
N THR A 148 -11.51 16.73 6.85
CA THR A 148 -12.69 16.28 7.58
C THR A 148 -12.59 16.61 9.07
N PRO A 149 -13.51 17.41 9.64
CA PRO A 149 -13.52 17.65 11.08
C PRO A 149 -13.87 16.37 11.84
N MET A 150 -13.09 16.04 12.87
CA MET A 150 -13.34 14.87 13.71
C MET A 150 -14.08 15.27 14.98
N PRO A 151 -15.25 14.66 15.28
CA PRO A 151 -15.96 14.90 16.55
C PRO A 151 -15.14 14.38 17.73
N ALA A 152 -15.16 15.08 18.87
CA ALA A 152 -14.39 14.71 20.06
C ALA A 152 -15.28 14.74 21.31
N LEU A 153 -16.34 13.93 21.32
CA LEU A 153 -17.33 13.88 22.41
C LEU A 153 -16.76 13.27 23.70
N VAL A 154 -15.81 12.33 23.57
CA VAL A 154 -15.13 11.68 24.69
C VAL A 154 -13.63 11.93 24.56
N ALA A 155 -12.98 12.29 25.68
CA ALA A 155 -11.54 12.51 25.71
C ALA A 155 -10.80 11.26 25.22
N HIS A 156 -9.76 11.44 24.40
CA HIS A 156 -8.98 10.37 23.79
C HIS A 156 -9.73 9.48 22.76
N HIS A 157 -10.94 9.84 22.35
CA HIS A 157 -11.75 9.13 21.35
C HIS A 157 -12.17 10.05 20.18
N VAL A 158 -11.20 10.78 19.64
CA VAL A 158 -11.46 11.72 18.54
C VAL A 158 -11.84 10.94 17.28
N GLY A 159 -12.98 11.28 16.69
CA GLY A 159 -13.53 10.66 15.48
C GLY A 159 -14.25 9.34 15.69
N ASP A 160 -14.39 8.85 16.93
CA ASP A 160 -14.97 7.52 17.17
C ASP A 160 -16.39 7.40 16.60
N GLY A 161 -16.62 6.34 15.83
CA GLY A 161 -17.88 6.08 15.12
C GLY A 161 -18.14 6.98 13.91
N GLN A 162 -17.26 7.94 13.60
CA GLN A 162 -17.40 8.79 12.43
C GLN A 162 -17.26 7.95 11.15
N LEU A 163 -18.25 8.02 10.27
CA LEU A 163 -18.19 7.33 9.00
C LEU A 163 -17.19 8.00 8.06
N ARG A 164 -16.24 7.22 7.55
CA ARG A 164 -15.25 7.61 6.53
C ARG A 164 -15.64 7.02 5.18
N ARG A 165 -15.32 7.72 4.10
CA ARG A 165 -15.41 7.17 2.73
C ARG A 165 -14.02 6.74 2.28
N CYS A 166 -13.85 5.45 2.08
CA CYS A 166 -12.58 4.80 1.80
C CYS A 166 -12.62 4.10 0.44
N ARG A 167 -11.44 3.84 -0.13
CA ARG A 167 -11.29 2.85 -1.20
C ARG A 167 -11.33 1.46 -0.58
N ASP A 168 -11.93 0.51 -1.30
CA ASP A 168 -11.98 -0.88 -0.87
C ASP A 168 -10.58 -1.52 -0.95
N TRP A 169 -10.07 -1.99 0.19
CA TRP A 169 -8.76 -2.62 0.28
C TRP A 169 -8.70 -3.93 -0.51
N ASN A 170 -9.75 -4.74 -0.47
CA ASN A 170 -9.80 -6.02 -1.19
C ASN A 170 -9.81 -5.79 -2.70
N LYS A 171 -10.47 -4.73 -3.20
CA LYS A 171 -10.39 -4.37 -4.63
C LYS A 171 -8.97 -3.94 -5.01
N LEU A 172 -8.27 -3.23 -4.13
CA LEU A 172 -6.87 -2.82 -4.38
C LEU A 172 -5.95 -4.04 -4.41
N THR A 173 -6.07 -4.94 -3.43
CA THR A 173 -5.34 -6.21 -3.40
C THR A 173 -5.62 -7.02 -4.65
N ALA A 174 -6.89 -7.22 -5.03
CA ALA A 174 -7.25 -7.99 -6.21
C ALA A 174 -6.69 -7.40 -7.51
N TRP A 175 -6.61 -6.06 -7.62
CA TRP A 175 -5.96 -5.40 -8.74
C TRP A 175 -4.44 -5.64 -8.73
N ALA A 176 -3.81 -5.50 -7.58
CA ALA A 176 -2.37 -5.69 -7.41
C ALA A 176 -1.90 -7.12 -7.69
N THR A 177 -2.73 -8.11 -7.32
CA THR A 177 -2.39 -9.54 -7.43
C THR A 177 -2.88 -10.21 -8.70
N ARG A 178 -3.33 -9.45 -9.71
CA ARG A 178 -3.66 -10.04 -11.03
C ARG A 178 -2.44 -10.75 -11.59
N LEU A 179 -2.64 -11.92 -12.21
CA LEU A 179 -1.53 -12.76 -12.68
C LEU A 179 -0.59 -12.05 -13.68
N ASP A 180 -1.13 -11.16 -14.52
CA ASP A 180 -0.38 -10.38 -15.51
C ASP A 180 0.28 -9.12 -14.93
N GLN A 181 -0.01 -8.78 -13.67
CA GLN A 181 0.47 -7.57 -13.00
C GLN A 181 1.31 -7.88 -11.76
N HIS A 182 1.08 -9.00 -11.08
CA HIS A 182 1.83 -9.41 -9.90
C HIS A 182 3.33 -9.50 -10.22
N ALA A 183 4.17 -8.72 -9.52
CA ALA A 183 5.60 -8.64 -9.81
C ALA A 183 6.43 -9.84 -9.30
N CYS A 184 5.79 -10.98 -9.03
CA CYS A 184 6.40 -12.11 -8.32
C CYS A 184 7.08 -11.71 -6.99
N HIS A 185 6.52 -10.68 -6.34
CA HIS A 185 7.14 -10.05 -5.19
C HIS A 185 6.71 -10.71 -3.87
N ASP A 186 7.67 -11.05 -3.04
CA ASP A 186 7.46 -11.55 -1.68
C ASP A 186 8.65 -11.14 -0.79
N PHE A 187 8.36 -10.51 0.35
CA PHE A 187 9.36 -10.01 1.28
C PHE A 187 8.85 -9.98 2.73
N ASP A 188 9.79 -10.08 3.66
CA ASP A 188 9.60 -9.84 5.09
C ASP A 188 9.67 -8.33 5.38
N ASP A 189 8.56 -7.75 5.85
CA ASP A 189 8.46 -6.34 6.25
C ASP A 189 9.52 -5.90 7.28
N TYR A 190 10.09 -6.84 8.03
CA TYR A 190 11.00 -6.54 9.14
C TYR A 190 12.47 -6.80 8.82
N ARG A 191 12.79 -7.15 7.57
CA ARG A 191 14.16 -7.42 7.12
C ARG A 191 14.46 -6.67 5.83
N GLU A 192 15.66 -6.09 5.75
CA GLU A 192 16.12 -5.44 4.53
C GLU A 192 16.72 -6.48 3.57
N ALA A 193 16.12 -6.62 2.38
CA ALA A 193 16.62 -7.54 1.37
C ALA A 193 17.95 -7.02 0.79
N THR A 194 18.96 -7.87 0.81
CA THR A 194 20.29 -7.61 0.27
C THR A 194 20.45 -8.18 -1.14
N ASN A 195 19.89 -9.36 -1.37
CA ASN A 195 19.77 -10.01 -2.67
C ASN A 195 18.40 -9.66 -3.28
N THR A 196 18.24 -8.42 -3.75
CA THR A 196 16.94 -7.86 -4.15
C THR A 196 16.25 -8.57 -5.31
N LEU A 197 16.95 -9.37 -6.11
CA LEU A 197 16.30 -10.18 -7.15
C LEU A 197 15.47 -11.32 -6.55
N GLU A 198 15.90 -11.88 -5.41
CA GLU A 198 15.22 -13.01 -4.75
C GLU A 198 13.81 -12.63 -4.29
N VAL A 199 13.60 -11.39 -3.86
CA VAL A 199 12.25 -10.92 -3.48
C VAL A 199 11.31 -10.83 -4.69
N PHE A 200 11.80 -10.88 -5.92
CA PHE A 200 10.98 -10.96 -7.14
C PHE A 200 10.91 -12.39 -7.72
N GLY A 201 11.38 -13.41 -6.99
CA GLY A 201 11.39 -14.81 -7.44
C GLY A 201 10.11 -15.61 -7.17
N ASN A 202 9.10 -14.99 -6.56
CA ASN A 202 7.95 -15.70 -5.96
C ASN A 202 6.66 -15.46 -6.76
N CYS A 203 6.52 -16.16 -7.88
CA CYS A 203 5.36 -16.03 -8.75
C CYS A 203 4.17 -16.91 -8.30
N PRO A 204 2.92 -16.42 -8.41
CA PRO A 204 1.73 -17.26 -8.30
C PRO A 204 1.75 -18.44 -9.28
N GLN A 205 1.05 -19.53 -8.94
CA GLN A 205 1.09 -20.80 -9.69
C GLN A 205 0.83 -20.63 -11.20
N ASP A 206 -0.14 -19.77 -11.54
CA ASP A 206 -0.61 -19.53 -12.91
C ASP A 206 -0.05 -18.23 -13.52
N SER A 207 1.01 -17.65 -12.93
CA SER A 207 1.64 -16.44 -13.46
C SER A 207 2.30 -16.73 -14.82
N PRO A 208 2.16 -15.84 -15.83
CA PRO A 208 2.86 -15.96 -17.10
C PRO A 208 4.39 -15.84 -16.95
N TYR A 209 4.87 -15.26 -15.85
CA TYR A 209 6.30 -15.08 -15.58
C TYR A 209 6.93 -16.27 -14.86
N ARG A 210 6.13 -17.16 -14.29
CA ARG A 210 6.64 -18.29 -13.53
C ARG A 210 7.65 -19.16 -14.29
N PRO A 211 7.44 -19.53 -15.57
CA PRO A 211 8.41 -20.34 -16.31
C PRO A 211 9.78 -19.69 -16.48
N VAL A 212 9.83 -18.36 -16.71
CA VAL A 212 11.10 -17.65 -16.88
C VAL A 212 11.82 -17.47 -15.54
N VAL A 213 11.07 -17.24 -14.46
CA VAL A 213 11.62 -17.15 -13.10
C VAL A 213 12.22 -18.49 -12.66
N GLU A 214 11.47 -19.58 -12.81
CA GLU A 214 11.93 -20.93 -12.45
C GLU A 214 13.18 -21.31 -13.26
N ALA A 215 13.20 -21.06 -14.58
CA ALA A 215 14.37 -21.33 -15.40
C ALA A 215 15.61 -20.51 -14.99
N TYR A 216 15.41 -19.25 -14.60
CA TYR A 216 16.50 -18.40 -14.11
C TYR A 216 17.13 -18.98 -12.84
N PHE A 217 16.32 -19.30 -11.83
CA PHE A 217 16.82 -19.79 -10.55
C PHE A 217 17.28 -21.25 -10.60
N GLU A 218 16.75 -22.07 -11.51
CA GLU A 218 17.30 -23.40 -11.80
C GLU A 218 18.74 -23.31 -12.33
N TYR A 219 19.01 -22.32 -13.19
CA TYR A 219 20.34 -22.13 -13.78
C TYR A 219 21.32 -21.40 -12.85
N HIS A 220 20.88 -20.33 -12.17
CA HIS A 220 21.74 -19.48 -11.35
C HIS A 220 21.82 -19.89 -9.87
N GLY A 221 20.85 -20.68 -9.39
CA GLY A 221 20.68 -21.00 -7.98
C GLY A 221 20.03 -19.85 -7.19
N HIS A 222 19.39 -20.20 -6.07
CA HIS A 222 18.88 -19.24 -5.09
C HIS A 222 19.96 -18.82 -4.09
N LYS A 223 19.81 -17.60 -3.58
CA LYS A 223 20.50 -17.03 -2.42
C LYS A 223 19.50 -16.70 -1.32
N ASP A 224 19.97 -16.57 -0.08
CA ASP A 224 19.14 -16.00 0.99
C ASP A 224 18.85 -14.52 0.65
N PRO A 225 17.57 -14.09 0.53
CA PRO A 225 17.24 -12.70 0.21
C PRO A 225 17.84 -11.68 1.19
N TYR A 226 18.17 -12.11 2.41
CA TYR A 226 18.52 -11.29 3.56
C TYR A 226 19.91 -11.59 4.12
N GLU A 227 20.76 -12.26 3.34
CA GLU A 227 22.14 -12.51 3.72
C GLU A 227 22.87 -11.18 4.02
N PRO A 228 23.52 -11.00 5.18
CA PRO A 228 24.22 -9.76 5.49
C PRO A 228 25.31 -9.47 4.45
N LYS A 229 25.31 -8.29 3.82
CA LYS A 229 26.42 -7.87 2.97
C LYS A 229 27.65 -7.54 3.83
N GLU A 230 28.83 -7.98 3.41
CA GLU A 230 30.10 -7.52 3.99
C GLU A 230 30.20 -5.98 3.88
N GLU A 231 30.88 -5.34 4.84
CA GLU A 231 30.82 -3.87 5.07
C GLU A 231 31.16 -2.96 3.87
N ASP A 232 31.78 -3.49 2.80
CA ASP A 232 32.28 -2.72 1.66
C ASP A 232 31.21 -2.37 0.60
N ASP A 233 30.01 -2.94 0.69
CA ASP A 233 28.93 -2.76 -0.31
C ASP A 233 27.84 -1.75 0.12
N ARG A 234 28.11 -0.89 1.11
CA ARG A 234 27.18 0.17 1.50
C ARG A 234 27.11 1.24 0.41
N VAL A 235 26.17 1.08 -0.51
CA VAL A 235 25.71 2.20 -1.36
C VAL A 235 25.07 3.23 -0.43
N VAL A 236 25.78 4.34 -0.23
CA VAL A 236 25.23 5.55 0.39
C VAL A 236 24.23 6.14 -0.61
N PHE A 237 22.98 6.24 -0.19
CA PHE A 237 21.90 6.90 -0.94
C PHE A 237 22.24 8.36 -1.27
#